data_AF-A0A7Y2L3T0-F1
#
_entry.id   AF-A0A7Y2L3T0-F1
#
_cell.length_a   1.000
_cell.length_b   1.000
_cell.length_c   1.000
_cell.angle_alpha   90.00
_cell.angle_beta   90.00
_cell.angle_gamma   90.00
#
_symmetry.space_group_name_H-M   'P 1'
#
loop_
_entity.id
_entity.type
_entity.pdbx_description
1 polymer ?
#
loop_
_entity_poly.entity_id
_entity_poly.type
_entity_poly.pdbx_seq_one_letter_code
_entity_poly.pdbx_strand_id
1 'polypeptide(L)'
;MSRLLIQASNPFCLLQDAGRFGVRHLGVTQGGAADWMSMAWANWLLGNSPDAAVIEITLGGLSVIARDDCTLALAGADLAAAVDGQALKPWRSFSLRKGQTLTFTQPMSGARTYLAAPAGFGAPQVLGSCSTVVREQLGGPDGFGRALA
;
A
#
# COMPACT_ATOMS: atom_id res chain seq x y z
N MET A 1 -7.99 -15.82 -0.49
CA MET A 1 -7.44 -15.88 -1.86
C MET A 1 -6.88 -14.51 -2.21
N SER A 2 -5.64 -14.45 -2.71
CA SER A 2 -5.00 -13.17 -3.07
C SER A 2 -5.65 -12.58 -4.32
N ARG A 3 -6.21 -11.37 -4.19
CA ARG A 3 -6.97 -10.69 -5.26
C ARG A 3 -6.07 -9.91 -6.23
N LEU A 4 -4.82 -9.63 -5.85
CA LEU A 4 -3.84 -8.90 -6.65
C LEU A 4 -2.54 -9.72 -6.72
N LEU A 5 -1.91 -9.72 -7.89
CA LEU A 5 -0.57 -10.27 -8.10
C LEU A 5 0.38 -9.15 -8.52
N ILE A 6 1.52 -9.05 -7.85
CA ILE A 6 2.57 -8.11 -8.21
C ILE A 6 3.30 -8.62 -9.45
N GLN A 7 3.45 -7.74 -10.45
CA GLN A 7 4.19 -8.01 -11.69
C GLN A 7 5.55 -7.32 -11.69
N ALA A 8 5.62 -6.12 -11.10
CA ALA A 8 6.82 -5.34 -10.94
C ALA A 8 6.70 -4.48 -9.69
N SER A 9 7.81 -4.25 -9.02
CA SER A 9 7.88 -3.51 -7.76
C SER A 9 9.26 -2.89 -7.61
N ASN A 10 9.35 -1.79 -6.87
CA ASN A 10 10.62 -1.23 -6.43
C ASN A 10 10.86 -1.51 -4.93
N PRO A 11 12.09 -1.29 -4.40
CA PRO A 11 12.39 -1.55 -2.98
C PRO A 11 11.61 -0.70 -1.95
N PHE A 12 10.83 0.29 -2.40
CA PHE A 12 10.04 1.20 -1.57
C PHE A 12 8.53 1.07 -1.81
N CYS A 13 8.10 -0.05 -2.38
CA CYS A 13 6.71 -0.50 -2.38
C CYS A 13 6.53 -1.41 -1.16
N LEU A 14 5.91 -0.87 -0.11
CA LEU A 14 5.89 -1.47 1.21
C LEU A 14 4.47 -1.64 1.71
N LEU A 15 4.20 -2.71 2.46
CA LEU A 15 2.97 -2.82 3.22
C LEU A 15 3.07 -1.93 4.46
N GLN A 16 2.09 -1.08 4.72
CA GLN A 16 2.05 -0.19 5.88
C GLN A 16 0.67 -0.18 6.53
N ASP A 17 0.62 -0.15 7.86
CA ASP A 17 -0.57 0.18 8.64
C ASP A 17 -0.26 1.42 9.51
N ALA A 18 -1.00 1.64 10.61
CA ALA A 18 -0.74 2.74 11.54
C ALA A 18 0.61 2.62 12.29
N GLY A 19 1.23 1.45 12.28
CA GLY A 19 2.51 1.16 12.93
C GLY A 19 2.39 0.47 14.30
N ARG A 20 3.56 0.12 14.84
CA ARG A 20 3.78 -0.63 16.07
C ARG A 20 3.93 0.30 17.26
N PHE A 21 2.82 0.67 17.89
CA PHE A 21 2.86 1.55 19.06
C PHE A 21 3.38 0.82 20.31
N GLY A 22 4.04 1.56 21.21
CA GLY A 22 4.52 1.05 22.49
C GLY A 22 5.89 0.33 22.45
N VAL A 23 6.47 0.06 21.28
CA VAL A 23 7.71 -0.76 21.16
C VAL A 23 9.02 0.03 21.32
N ARG A 24 8.98 1.36 21.48
CA ARG A 24 10.19 2.20 21.53
C ARG A 24 11.16 1.82 22.65
N HIS A 25 10.65 1.31 23.77
CA HIS A 25 11.47 0.84 24.90
C HIS A 25 12.36 -0.37 24.55
N LEU A 26 12.07 -1.06 23.44
CA LEU A 26 12.86 -2.17 22.90
C LEU A 26 13.93 -1.70 21.89
N GLY A 27 14.02 -0.39 21.61
CA GLY A 27 14.87 0.15 20.55
C GLY A 27 14.35 -0.10 19.13
N VAL A 28 13.09 -0.53 19.00
CA VAL A 28 12.42 -0.85 17.73
C VAL A 28 11.67 0.38 17.20
N THR A 29 11.69 0.57 15.88
CA THR A 29 10.96 1.66 15.23
C THR A 29 9.48 1.32 15.13
N GLN A 30 8.63 2.32 15.36
CA GLN A 30 7.18 2.17 15.20
C GLN A 30 6.80 1.74 13.78
N GLY A 31 7.49 2.23 12.75
CA GLY A 31 7.07 2.04 11.36
C GLY A 31 5.83 2.88 11.08
N GLY A 32 4.93 2.36 10.23
CA GLY A 32 3.72 3.04 9.81
C GLY A 32 3.86 3.73 8.46
N ALA A 33 2.73 4.12 7.88
CA ALA A 33 2.70 4.99 6.71
C ALA A 33 3.41 6.33 7.00
N ALA A 34 4.24 6.78 6.06
CA ALA A 34 4.96 8.05 6.18
C ALA A 34 4.02 9.27 6.15
N ASP A 35 2.97 9.20 5.34
CA ASP A 35 1.85 10.14 5.29
C ASP A 35 0.56 9.40 5.69
N TRP A 36 0.39 9.30 6.99
CA TRP A 36 -0.77 8.66 7.63
C TRP A 36 -2.10 9.35 7.29
N MET A 37 -2.09 10.63 6.91
CA MET A 37 -3.30 11.34 6.50
C MET A 37 -3.78 10.84 5.13
N SER A 38 -2.88 10.73 4.17
CA SER A 38 -3.21 10.17 2.85
C SER A 38 -3.60 8.69 2.95
N MET A 39 -2.94 7.90 3.79
CA MET A 39 -3.37 6.53 4.10
C MET A 39 -4.81 6.50 4.65
N ALA A 40 -5.11 7.33 5.65
CA ALA A 40 -6.44 7.40 6.26
C ALA A 40 -7.52 7.77 5.22
N TRP A 41 -7.23 8.70 4.31
CA TRP A 41 -8.14 9.05 3.22
C TRP A 41 -8.34 7.90 2.21
N ALA A 42 -7.28 7.18 1.84
CA ALA A 42 -7.40 6.01 0.97
C ALA A 42 -8.31 4.94 1.59
N ASN A 43 -8.15 4.68 2.89
CA ASN A 43 -9.00 3.77 3.64
C ASN A 43 -10.44 4.29 3.77
N TRP A 44 -10.63 5.58 4.06
CA TRP A 44 -11.93 6.20 4.19
C TRP A 44 -12.77 6.12 2.90
N LEU A 45 -12.13 6.26 1.73
CA LEU A 45 -12.77 6.10 0.41
C LEU A 45 -13.40 4.72 0.18
N LEU A 46 -13.02 3.72 0.98
CA LEU A 46 -13.57 2.36 0.95
C LEU A 46 -14.40 2.02 2.20
N GLY A 47 -14.58 2.96 3.13
CA GLY A 47 -15.25 2.71 4.41
C GLY A 47 -14.46 1.82 5.38
N ASN A 48 -13.14 1.71 5.19
CA ASN A 48 -12.27 0.95 6.08
C ASN A 48 -12.00 1.72 7.38
N SER A 49 -11.46 1.01 8.39
CA SER A 49 -10.75 1.67 9.48
C SER A 49 -9.59 2.53 8.92
N PRO A 50 -9.36 3.75 9.44
CA PRO A 50 -8.23 4.59 9.04
C PRO A 50 -6.88 3.88 9.13
N ASP A 51 -6.74 2.96 10.10
CA ASP A 51 -5.51 2.23 10.42
C ASP A 51 -5.33 0.94 9.61
N ALA A 52 -6.29 0.60 8.75
CA ALA A 52 -6.22 -0.63 7.96
C ALA A 52 -4.99 -0.64 7.04
N ALA A 53 -4.37 -1.80 6.86
CA ALA A 53 -3.15 -1.92 6.10
C ALA A 53 -3.35 -1.57 4.61
N VAL A 54 -2.43 -0.78 4.08
CA VAL A 54 -2.36 -0.29 2.70
C VAL A 54 -1.01 -0.63 2.08
N ILE A 55 -0.90 -0.49 0.76
CA ILE A 55 0.40 -0.49 0.08
C ILE A 55 0.85 0.97 -0.05
N GLU A 56 1.98 1.31 0.57
CA GLU A 56 2.68 2.57 0.36
C GLU A 56 3.62 2.42 -0.84
N ILE A 57 3.47 3.31 -1.83
CA ILE A 57 4.24 3.28 -3.08
C ILE A 57 5.04 4.57 -3.14
N THR A 58 6.36 4.46 -3.21
CA THR A 58 7.27 5.61 -3.31
C THR A 58 7.81 5.74 -4.72
N LEU A 59 7.60 6.91 -5.34
CA LEU A 59 8.11 7.31 -6.67
C LEU A 59 7.67 6.41 -7.86
N GLY A 60 6.65 5.57 -7.69
CA GLY A 60 6.11 4.70 -8.74
C GLY A 60 6.77 3.33 -8.75
N GLY A 61 6.86 2.69 -9.92
CA GLY A 61 7.54 1.40 -10.11
C GLY A 61 6.76 0.16 -9.65
N LEU A 62 5.49 0.32 -9.24
CA LEU A 62 4.59 -0.80 -8.93
C LEU A 62 3.70 -1.13 -10.14
N SER A 63 3.58 -2.42 -10.44
CA SER A 63 2.57 -2.97 -11.35
C SER A 63 1.87 -4.15 -10.68
N VAL A 64 0.55 -4.16 -10.66
CA VAL A 64 -0.26 -5.26 -10.13
C VAL A 64 -1.35 -5.66 -11.10
N ILE A 65 -1.60 -6.97 -11.22
CA ILE A 65 -2.71 -7.53 -12.00
C ILE A 65 -3.80 -8.07 -11.08
N ALA A 66 -5.05 -7.75 -11.38
CA ALA A 66 -6.20 -8.28 -10.65
C ALA A 66 -6.47 -9.75 -11.02
N ARG A 67 -6.54 -10.61 -10.00
CA ARG A 67 -6.93 -12.03 -10.16
C ARG A 67 -8.44 -12.23 -10.10
N ASP A 68 -9.15 -11.29 -9.47
CA ASP A 68 -10.60 -11.20 -9.38
C ASP A 68 -11.04 -9.74 -9.46
N ASP A 69 -12.31 -9.50 -9.77
CA ASP A 69 -12.89 -8.16 -9.73
C ASP A 69 -12.77 -7.56 -8.31
N CYS A 70 -12.25 -6.35 -8.21
CA CYS A 70 -12.08 -5.67 -6.94
C CYS A 70 -12.30 -4.16 -7.05
N THR A 71 -12.60 -3.55 -5.91
CA THR A 71 -12.65 -2.10 -5.75
C THR A 71 -11.45 -1.67 -4.94
N LEU A 72 -10.68 -0.70 -5.41
CA LEU A 72 -9.48 -0.18 -4.74
C LEU A 72 -9.62 1.33 -4.57
N ALA A 73 -8.78 1.94 -3.75
CA ALA A 73 -8.73 3.39 -3.62
C ALA A 73 -7.29 3.89 -3.59
N LEU A 74 -7.10 5.11 -4.10
CA LEU A 74 -5.81 5.80 -4.10
C LEU A 74 -5.95 7.15 -3.42
N ALA A 75 -4.97 7.52 -2.60
CA ALA A 75 -4.79 8.88 -2.08
C ALA A 75 -3.30 9.17 -1.87
N GLY A 76 -2.94 10.47 -1.81
CA GLY A 76 -1.57 10.94 -1.76
C GLY A 76 -1.07 11.46 -3.11
N ALA A 77 0.19 11.19 -3.42
CA ALA A 77 0.88 11.66 -4.62
C ALA A 77 0.22 11.15 -5.92
N ASP A 78 0.30 11.96 -6.98
CA ASP A 78 0.02 11.53 -8.34
C ASP A 78 1.28 10.89 -8.91
N LEU A 79 1.29 9.56 -9.00
CA LEU A 79 2.41 8.76 -9.51
C LEU A 79 2.14 8.24 -10.93
N ALA A 80 1.38 9.00 -11.73
CA ALA A 80 0.96 8.63 -13.09
C ALA A 80 0.36 7.23 -13.11
N ALA A 81 -0.61 7.00 -12.22
CA ALA A 81 -1.30 5.73 -12.13
C ALA A 81 -2.14 5.49 -13.40
N ALA A 82 -2.20 4.25 -13.87
CA ALA A 82 -3.02 3.89 -15.02
C ALA A 82 -3.60 2.47 -14.89
N VAL A 83 -4.82 2.27 -15.40
CA VAL A 83 -5.44 0.95 -15.56
C VAL A 83 -5.46 0.61 -17.04
N ASP A 84 -4.73 -0.43 -17.45
CA ASP A 84 -4.55 -0.82 -18.85
C ASP A 84 -4.19 0.37 -19.77
N GLY A 85 -3.34 1.28 -19.28
CA GLY A 85 -2.90 2.49 -19.99
C GLY A 85 -3.85 3.69 -19.91
N GLN A 86 -5.05 3.54 -19.35
CA GLN A 86 -5.94 4.68 -19.09
C GLN A 86 -5.56 5.37 -17.78
N ALA A 87 -5.29 6.67 -17.87
CA ALA A 87 -4.84 7.47 -16.72
C ALA A 87 -5.87 7.47 -15.58
N LEU A 88 -5.38 7.29 -14.35
CA LEU A 88 -6.15 7.26 -13.12
C LEU A 88 -5.60 8.33 -12.16
N LYS A 89 -6.46 9.28 -11.78
CA LYS A 89 -6.11 10.29 -10.78
C LYS A 89 -6.25 9.75 -9.35
N PRO A 90 -5.39 10.17 -8.41
CA PRO A 90 -5.53 9.83 -7.00
C PRO A 90 -6.76 10.51 -6.36
N TRP A 91 -6.98 10.26 -5.07
CA TRP A 91 -8.08 10.78 -4.25
C TRP A 91 -9.47 10.26 -4.65
N ARG A 92 -9.54 9.00 -5.07
CA ARG A 92 -10.81 8.34 -5.44
C ARG A 92 -10.76 6.84 -5.29
N SER A 93 -11.95 6.25 -5.22
CA SER A 93 -12.14 4.83 -5.42
C SER A 93 -12.31 4.47 -6.91
N PHE A 94 -11.86 3.26 -7.16
CA PHE A 94 -11.65 2.50 -8.38
C PHE A 94 -12.36 1.18 -8.56
N SER A 95 -12.80 0.78 -9.75
CA SER A 95 -12.99 -0.65 -10.02
C SER A 95 -11.83 -1.17 -10.86
N LEU A 96 -11.30 -2.34 -10.52
CA LEU A 96 -10.29 -3.07 -11.27
C LEU A 96 -10.86 -4.46 -11.57
N ARG A 97 -11.09 -4.75 -12.85
CA ARG A 97 -11.65 -6.03 -13.29
C ARG A 97 -10.58 -7.10 -13.34
N LYS A 98 -10.99 -8.36 -13.22
CA LYS A 98 -10.11 -9.51 -13.40
C LYS A 98 -9.32 -9.41 -14.71
N GLY A 99 -8.00 -9.58 -14.60
CA GLY A 99 -7.07 -9.50 -15.72
C GLY A 99 -6.55 -8.09 -16.03
N GLN A 100 -7.16 -7.03 -15.47
CA GLN A 100 -6.66 -5.67 -15.67
C GLN A 100 -5.41 -5.41 -14.83
N THR A 101 -4.55 -4.56 -15.38
CA THR A 101 -3.29 -4.18 -14.75
C THR A 101 -3.33 -2.73 -14.31
N LEU A 102 -3.02 -2.51 -13.03
CA LEU A 102 -2.79 -1.19 -12.45
C LEU A 102 -1.28 -0.94 -12.38
N THR A 103 -0.83 0.15 -13.00
CA THR A 103 0.58 0.54 -13.03
C THR A 103 0.78 1.92 -12.40
N PHE A 104 1.95 2.12 -11.82
CA PHE A 104 2.46 3.41 -11.33
C PHE A 104 3.83 3.62 -11.94
N THR A 105 4.02 4.71 -12.69
CA THR A 105 5.23 4.86 -13.52
C THR A 105 6.22 5.83 -12.91
N GLN A 106 5.79 7.07 -12.64
CA GLN A 106 6.66 8.15 -12.20
C GLN A 106 5.88 9.21 -11.42
N PRO A 107 6.52 9.97 -10.51
CA PRO A 107 5.86 11.06 -9.80
C PRO A 107 5.54 12.23 -10.75
N MET A 108 4.26 12.60 -10.83
CA MET A 108 3.79 13.85 -11.43
C MET A 108 3.70 14.96 -10.39
N SER A 109 3.35 14.61 -9.14
CA SER A 109 3.35 15.52 -7.99
C SER A 109 3.42 14.72 -6.69
N GLY A 110 4.25 15.16 -5.75
CA GLY A 110 4.51 14.47 -4.49
C GLY A 110 5.43 13.25 -4.66
N ALA A 111 5.52 12.42 -3.61
CA ALA A 111 6.46 11.30 -3.57
C ALA A 111 5.84 9.94 -3.22
N ARG A 112 4.76 9.91 -2.44
CA ARG A 112 4.14 8.67 -1.94
C ARG A 112 2.64 8.64 -2.19
N THR A 113 2.15 7.53 -2.70
CA THR A 113 0.70 7.26 -2.83
C THR A 113 0.36 6.00 -2.06
N TYR A 114 -0.90 5.91 -1.63
CA TYR A 114 -1.41 4.83 -0.79
C TYR A 114 -2.52 4.11 -1.52
N LEU A 115 -2.30 2.84 -1.82
CA LEU A 115 -3.30 1.96 -2.42
C LEU A 115 -3.99 1.20 -1.29
N ALA A 116 -5.30 1.40 -1.15
CA ALA A 116 -6.15 0.68 -0.21
C ALA A 116 -7.02 -0.36 -0.92
N ALA A 117 -7.34 -1.43 -0.19
CA ALA A 117 -8.29 -2.47 -0.60
C ALA A 117 -9.39 -2.62 0.48
N PRO A 118 -10.56 -3.19 0.17
CA PRO A 118 -11.64 -3.33 1.13
C PRO A 118 -11.20 -4.20 2.31
N ALA A 119 -11.46 -3.73 3.53
CA ALA A 119 -10.98 -4.27 4.80
C ALA A 119 -9.44 -4.25 5.02
N GLY A 120 -8.68 -3.64 4.10
CA GLY A 120 -7.22 -3.59 4.14
C GLY A 120 -6.54 -4.87 3.62
N PHE A 121 -5.22 -4.81 3.49
CA PHE A 121 -4.41 -5.97 3.09
C PHE A 121 -4.08 -6.86 4.31
N GLY A 122 -4.32 -8.16 4.19
CA GLY A 122 -4.00 -9.11 5.25
C GLY A 122 -2.52 -9.48 5.28
N ALA A 123 -1.89 -9.41 6.45
CA ALA A 123 -0.52 -9.84 6.69
C ALA A 123 -0.28 -10.22 8.17
N PRO A 124 0.77 -11.00 8.47
CA PRO A 124 1.14 -11.32 9.85
C PRO A 124 1.42 -10.06 10.68
N GLN A 125 0.95 -10.07 11.92
CA GLN A 125 1.21 -9.01 12.88
C GLN A 125 2.50 -9.31 13.64
N VAL A 126 3.47 -8.40 13.57
CA VAL A 126 4.74 -8.49 14.30
C VAL A 126 4.76 -7.35 15.30
N LEU A 127 4.79 -7.66 16.59
CA LEU A 127 4.70 -6.66 17.68
C LEU A 127 3.48 -5.73 17.52
N GLY A 128 2.33 -6.29 17.11
CA GLY A 128 1.06 -5.56 17.02
C GLY A 128 0.85 -4.71 15.76
N SER A 129 1.71 -4.81 14.73
CA SER A 129 1.46 -4.20 13.42
C SER A 129 2.09 -5.02 12.28
N CYS A 130 1.57 -4.87 11.06
CA CYS A 130 2.14 -5.44 9.83
C CYS A 130 3.00 -4.46 9.02
N SER A 131 3.22 -3.23 9.50
CA SER A 131 4.06 -2.24 8.81
C SER A 131 5.43 -2.77 8.42
N THR A 132 5.93 -2.42 7.25
CA THR A 132 7.25 -2.90 6.82
C THR A 132 8.33 -1.98 7.33
N VAL A 133 9.27 -2.49 8.12
CA VAL A 133 10.49 -1.77 8.53
C VAL A 133 11.70 -2.56 8.02
N VAL A 134 12.21 -2.18 6.85
CA VAL A 134 13.26 -2.91 6.13
C VAL A 134 14.55 -3.03 6.95
N ARG A 135 14.97 -1.93 7.60
CA ARG A 135 16.19 -1.90 8.43
C ARG A 135 16.17 -2.94 9.55
N GLU A 136 15.01 -3.17 10.15
CA GLU A 136 14.82 -4.02 11.31
C GLU A 136 14.32 -5.42 10.92
N GLN A 137 14.02 -5.65 9.64
CA GLN A 137 13.44 -6.90 9.13
C GLN A 137 12.11 -7.27 9.82
N LEU A 138 11.26 -6.27 10.07
CA LEU A 138 9.98 -6.45 10.76
C LEU A 138 8.78 -6.16 9.86
N GLY A 139 7.79 -7.05 9.91
CA GLY A 139 6.49 -6.89 9.25
C GLY A 139 6.52 -7.14 7.76
N GLY A 140 5.64 -6.47 7.02
CA GLY A 140 5.46 -6.76 5.60
C GLY A 140 4.64 -8.02 5.34
N PRO A 141 4.60 -8.50 4.09
CA PRO A 141 3.72 -9.60 3.68
C PRO A 141 4.02 -10.93 4.37
N ASP A 142 5.28 -11.16 4.74
CA ASP A 142 5.77 -12.40 5.36
C ASP A 142 6.27 -12.21 6.80
N GLY A 143 6.24 -10.98 7.32
CA GLY A 143 6.71 -10.66 8.67
C GLY A 143 8.21 -10.34 8.78
N PHE A 144 8.99 -10.47 7.69
CA PHE A 144 10.45 -10.31 7.69
C PHE A 144 10.94 -8.95 7.16
N GLY A 145 10.07 -7.95 7.09
CA GLY A 145 10.39 -6.58 6.70
C GLY A 145 10.79 -6.42 5.24
N ARG A 146 10.38 -7.33 4.36
CA ARG A 146 10.70 -7.28 2.93
C ARG A 146 9.74 -6.37 2.16
N ALA A 147 10.28 -5.71 1.14
CA ALA A 147 9.47 -5.02 0.15
C ALA A 147 8.59 -6.01 -0.63
N LEU A 148 7.52 -5.48 -1.22
CA LEU A 148 6.61 -6.26 -2.04
C LEU A 148 7.32 -6.76 -3.31
N ALA A 149 7.16 -8.04 -3.63
CA ALA A 149 7.71 -8.70 -4.81
C ALA A 149 6.71 -9.72 -5.38
#